data_AF-A0A2C6WRQ6-F1
#
_entry.id   AF-A0A2C6WRQ6-F1
#
_cell.length_a   1.000
_cell.length_b   1.000
_cell.length_c   1.000
_cell.angle_alpha   90.00
_cell.angle_beta   90.00
_cell.angle_gamma   90.00
#
_symmetry.space_group_name_H-M   'P 1'
#
loop_
_entity.id
_entity.type
_entity.pdbx_description
1 polymer ?
#
loop_
_entity_poly.entity_id
_entity_poly.type
_entity_poly.pdbx_seq_one_letter_code
_entity_poly.pdbx_strand_id
1 'polypeptide(L)' 'MKIRDLNIDDYVIVYDIGKGENSEGMTVVGRVIDLIFNDENTNFAEINSMGNLYTITDNNYFDLWSNYIESKT' A
#
# COMPACT_ATOMS: atom_id res chain seq x y z
N MET A 1 3.25 -8.36 -1.48
CA MET A 1 1.99 -9.06 -1.09
C MET A 1 0.85 -8.70 -2.05
N LYS A 2 -0.40 -9.14 -1.82
CA LYS A 2 -1.60 -8.70 -2.55
C LYS A 2 -2.59 -7.99 -1.63
N ILE A 3 -3.48 -7.19 -2.20
CA ILE A 3 -4.51 -6.45 -1.46
C ILE A 3 -5.44 -7.39 -0.70
N ARG A 4 -5.70 -8.59 -1.25
CA ARG A 4 -6.49 -9.64 -0.59
C ARG A 4 -5.84 -10.23 0.66
N ASP A 5 -4.54 -9.99 0.87
CA ASP A 5 -3.83 -10.43 2.06
C ASP A 5 -3.91 -9.38 3.20
N LEU A 6 -4.49 -8.21 2.93
CA LEU A 6 -4.62 -7.11 3.89
C LEU A 6 -5.90 -7.19 4.71
N ASN A 7 -5.82 -6.63 5.90
CA ASN A 7 -6.95 -6.29 6.75
C ASN A 7 -7.06 -4.76 6.90
N ILE A 8 -8.25 -4.29 7.25
CA ILE A 8 -8.41 -2.93 7.78
C ILE A 8 -7.51 -2.79 9.01
N ASP A 9 -6.94 -1.60 9.18
CA ASP A 9 -5.96 -1.24 10.22
C ASP A 9 -4.56 -1.84 10.09
N ASP A 10 -4.28 -2.67 9.07
CA ASP A 10 -2.91 -3.05 8.74
C ASP A 10 -2.10 -1.81 8.35
N TYR A 11 -0.83 -1.79 8.76
CA TYR A 11 0.12 -0.78 8.30
C TYR A 11 0.95 -1.37 7.19
N VAL A 12 0.98 -0.69 6.05
CA VAL A 12 1.76 -1.08 4.88
C VAL A 12 2.80 -0.03 4.54
N ILE A 13 3.93 -0.47 4.01
CA ILE A 13 4.89 0.37 3.32
C ILE A 13 4.74 0.13 1.82
N VAL A 14 4.44 1.21 1.09
CA VAL A 14 4.22 1.20 -0.36
C VAL A 14 5.33 1.99 -1.01
N TYR A 15 5.94 1.39 -2.04
CA TYR A 15 7.04 1.99 -2.77
C TYR A 15 6.55 2.61 -4.07
N ASP A 16 7.33 3.56 -4.58
CA ASP A 16 7.17 4.11 -5.94
C ASP A 16 5.78 4.73 -6.22
N ILE A 17 5.07 5.23 -5.20
CA ILE A 17 3.82 5.96 -5.42
C ILE A 17 4.11 7.20 -6.28
N GLY A 18 3.37 7.33 -7.39
CA GLY A 18 3.54 8.45 -8.34
C GLY A 18 4.83 8.39 -9.17
N LYS A 19 5.50 7.23 -9.23
CA LYS A 19 6.66 7.02 -10.10
C LYS A 19 6.26 7.10 -11.57
N GLY A 20 7.11 7.73 -12.37
CA GLY A 20 6.93 7.89 -13.81
C GLY A 20 8.24 8.26 -14.48
N GLU A 21 8.19 8.63 -15.75
CA GLU A 21 9.39 8.97 -16.54
C GLU A 21 10.24 10.10 -15.92
N ASN A 22 9.60 11.07 -15.27
CA ASN A 22 10.23 12.26 -14.70
C ASN A 22 10.14 12.34 -13.17
N SER A 23 9.77 11.24 -12.50
CA SER A 23 9.55 11.20 -11.06
C SER A 23 10.00 9.85 -10.51
N GLU A 24 10.90 9.87 -9.53
CA GLU A 24 11.33 8.64 -8.83
C GLU A 24 10.21 8.03 -7.98
N GLY A 25 9.13 8.76 -7.75
CA GLY A 25 8.03 8.37 -6.88
C GLY A 25 8.37 8.57 -5.40
N MET A 26 7.50 8.06 -4.54
CA MET A 26 7.60 8.20 -3.09
C MET A 26 7.35 6.88 -2.39
N THR A 27 8.05 6.68 -1.28
CA THR A 27 7.75 5.62 -0.32
C THR A 27 6.81 6.16 0.75
N VAL A 28 5.68 5.48 0.94
CA VAL A 28 4.62 5.90 1.86
C VAL A 28 4.35 4.77 2.84
N VAL A 29 4.34 5.07 4.13
CA VAL A 29 3.81 4.18 5.16
C VAL A 29 2.41 4.67 5.52
N GLY A 30 1.41 3.80 5.44
CA GLY A 30 0.03 4.16 5.71
C GLY A 30 -0.78 3.04 6.33
N ARG A 31 -1.82 3.41 7.07
CA ARG A 31 -2.82 2.49 7.64
C ARG A 31 -3.90 2.22 6.61
N VAL A 32 -4.24 0.96 6.36
CA VAL A 32 -5.36 0.56 5.51
C VAL A 32 -6.67 1.02 6.17
N ILE A 33 -7.46 1.82 5.45
CA ILE A 33 -8.74 2.34 5.92
C ILE A 33 -9.94 1.89 5.09
N ASP A 34 -9.71 1.39 3.87
CA ASP A 34 -10.75 0.80 3.02
C ASP A 34 -10.18 -0.31 2.13
N LEU A 35 -11.00 -1.30 1.81
CA LEU A 35 -10.67 -2.46 0.98
C LEU A 35 -11.84 -2.76 0.03
N ILE A 36 -11.56 -2.72 -1.26
CA ILE A 36 -12.53 -2.98 -2.32
C ILE A 36 -12.04 -4.15 -3.16
N PHE A 37 -12.82 -5.22 -3.17
CA PHE A 37 -12.57 -6.42 -3.97
C PHE A 37 -13.58 -6.48 -5.11
N ASN A 38 -13.10 -6.63 -6.34
CA ASN A 38 -13.97 -6.86 -7.49
C ASN A 38 -13.71 -8.24 -8.13
N ASP A 39 -14.68 -8.70 -8.91
CA ASP A 39 -14.63 -10.02 -9.57
C ASP A 39 -13.60 -10.07 -10.71
N GLU A 40 -13.12 -8.91 -11.18
CA GLU A 40 -12.12 -8.77 -12.24
C GLU A 40 -10.67 -8.71 -11.72
N ASN A 41 -10.43 -9.07 -10.44
CA ASN A 41 -9.12 -9.01 -9.79
C ASN A 41 -8.45 -7.62 -9.81
N THR A 42 -9.23 -6.56 -9.98
CA THR A 42 -8.82 -5.18 -9.71
C THR A 42 -9.17 -4.87 -8.26
N ASN A 43 -8.36 -5.38 -7.34
CA ASN A 43 -8.51 -5.09 -5.91
C ASN A 43 -7.85 -3.74 -5.59
N PHE A 44 -8.51 -2.96 -4.74
CA PHE A 44 -8.03 -1.64 -4.30
C PHE A 44 -8.00 -1.59 -2.77
N ALA A 45 -7.02 -0.87 -2.23
CA ALA A 45 -7.04 -0.41 -0.85
C ALA A 45 -6.85 1.10 -0.81
N GLU A 46 -7.52 1.76 0.12
CA GLU A 46 -7.20 3.13 0.50
C GLU A 46 -6.37 3.11 1.79
N ILE A 47 -5.24 3.82 1.79
CA ILE A 47 -4.38 3.96 2.95
C ILE A 47 -4.33 5.42 3.40
N ASN A 48 -4.31 5.63 4.72
CA ASN A 48 -4.11 6.92 5.34
C ASN A 48 -2.68 7.03 5.88
N SER A 49 -1.93 8.01 5.37
CA SER A 49 -0.61 8.38 5.86
C SER A 49 -0.64 9.80 6.40
N MET A 50 -0.66 9.93 7.74
CA MET A 50 -0.68 11.21 8.45
C MET A 50 -1.77 12.19 7.97
N GLY A 51 -2.95 11.67 7.62
CA GLY A 51 -4.08 12.46 7.11
C GLY A 51 -4.17 12.55 5.59
N ASN A 52 -3.15 12.10 4.85
CA ASN A 52 -3.20 12.02 3.38
C ASN A 52 -3.71 10.64 2.94
N LEU A 53 -4.58 10.62 1.93
CA LEU A 53 -5.17 9.40 1.39
C LEU A 53 -4.46 8.99 0.11
N TYR A 54 -4.16 7.69 0.00
CA TYR A 54 -3.57 7.09 -1.20
C TYR A 54 -4.33 5.82 -1.57
N THR A 55 -4.66 5.69 -2.85
CA THR A 55 -5.20 4.45 -3.39
C THR A 55 -4.06 3.56 -3.89
N ILE A 56 -4.06 2.30 -3.49
CA ILE A 56 -3.13 1.28 -3.97
C ILE A 56 -3.89 0.10 -4.56
N THR A 57 -3.22 -0.60 -5.46
CA THR A 57 -3.72 -1.74 -6.22
C THR A 57 -2.76 -2.92 -6.10
N ASP A 58 -3.18 -4.09 -6.60
CA ASP A 58 -2.32 -5.27 -6.70
C ASP A 58 -1.07 -5.09 -7.59
N ASN A 59 -0.97 -4.00 -8.36
CA ASN A 59 0.18 -3.65 -9.19
C ASN A 59 1.22 -2.81 -8.44
N ASN A 60 0.85 -2.23 -7.29
CA ASN A 60 1.82 -1.51 -6.47
C ASN A 60 2.77 -2.49 -5.79
N TYR A 61 4.00 -2.06 -5.54
CA TYR A 61 4.95 -2.80 -4.73
C TYR A 61 4.81 -2.37 -3.28
N PHE A 62 4.44 -3.29 -2.40
CA PHE A 62 4.23 -3.02 -0.97
C PHE A 62 4.34 -4.29 -0.13
N ASP A 63 4.61 -4.07 1.15
CA ASP A 63 4.71 -5.07 2.20
C ASP A 63 4.06 -4.57 3.50
N LEU A 64 3.77 -5.50 4.42
CA LEU A 64 3.42 -5.14 5.79
C LEU A 64 4.59 -4.40 6.45
N TRP A 65 4.28 -3.30 7.13
CA TRP A 65 5.28 -2.48 7.79
C TRP A 65 6.02 -3.23 8.90
N SER A 66 5.35 -4.16 9.59
CA SER A 66 5.97 -5.04 10.59
C SER A 66 7.10 -5.87 9.99
N ASN A 67 6.90 -6.47 8.81
CA ASN A 67 7.91 -7.30 8.14
C ASN A 67 9.14 -6.47 7.76
N TYR A 68 8.93 -5.22 7.35
CA TYR A 68 10.04 -4.30 7.08
C TYR A 68 10.85 -4.03 8.36
N ILE A 69 10.20 -3.74 9.49
CA ILE A 69 10.88 -3.48 10.77
C ILE A 69 11.68 -4.71 11.22
N GLU A 70 11.09 -5.91 11.15
CA GLU A 70 11.75 -7.16 11.53
C GLU A 70 13.00 -7.41 10.69
N SER A 71 12.96 -7.11 9.37
CA SER A 71 14.13 -7.27 8.50
C SER A 71 15.31 -6.34 8.82
N LYS A 72 15.10 -5.33 9.67
CA LYS A 72 16.11 -4.33 10.06
C LYS A 72 16.66 -4.56 11.47
N THR A 73 16.13 -5.53 12.20
CA THR A 73 16.47 -5.82 13.61
C THR A 73 17.15 -7.17 13.71
#